data_AF-A0A1R0W7J9-F1
#
_entry.id   AF-A0A1R0W7J9-F1
#
_cell.length_a   1.000
_cell.length_b   1.000
_cell.length_c   1.000
_cell.angle_alpha   90.00
_cell.angle_beta   90.00
_cell.angle_gamma   90.00
#
_symmetry.space_group_name_H-M   'P 1'
#
loop_
_entity.id
_entity.type
_entity.pdbx_description
1 polymer ?
#
loop_
_entity_poly.entity_id
_entity_poly.type
_entity_poly.pdbx_seq_one_letter_code
_entity_poly.pdbx_strand_id
1 'polypeptide(L)' 'MTDLSWLDQFDGFEIIIKIYSKFMRSEPKLKNEIINDFEEIILPFWEKEVQCVVVGGKPKSFNLGLMD' A
#
# COMPACT_ATOMS: atom_id res chain seq x y z
N MET A 1 -5.89 -7.33 2.38
CA MET A 1 -5.38 -6.18 1.60
C MET A 1 -5.02 -6.53 0.15
N THR A 2 -5.12 -7.81 -0.25
CA THR A 2 -4.87 -8.27 -1.63
C THR A 2 -6.14 -8.35 -2.48
N ASP A 3 -7.32 -8.40 -1.86
CA ASP A 3 -8.59 -8.26 -2.55
C ASP A 3 -9.04 -6.78 -2.52
N LEU A 4 -8.75 -6.08 -3.62
CA LEU A 4 -9.18 -4.72 -3.91
C LEU A 4 -10.05 -4.69 -5.17
N SER A 5 -10.76 -5.78 -5.46
CA SER A 5 -11.64 -5.90 -6.64
C SER A 5 -12.69 -4.78 -6.72
N TRP A 6 -13.12 -4.25 -5.58
CA TRP A 6 -14.02 -3.08 -5.48
C TRP A 6 -13.41 -1.77 -6.01
N LEU A 7 -12.11 -1.73 -6.29
CA LEU A 7 -11.40 -0.60 -6.87
C LEU A 7 -10.87 -0.91 -8.29
N ASP A 8 -11.36 -1.96 -8.93
CA ASP A 8 -10.85 -2.38 -10.24
C ASP A 8 -11.06 -1.33 -11.34
N GLN A 9 -11.98 -0.41 -11.13
CA GLN A 9 -12.24 0.75 -12.00
C GLN A 9 -11.11 1.79 -12.05
N PHE A 10 -10.13 1.72 -11.16
CA PHE A 10 -9.00 2.65 -11.09
C PHE A 10 -7.69 1.98 -11.54
N ASP A 11 -6.85 2.71 -12.26
CA ASP A 11 -5.57 2.18 -12.77
C ASP A 11 -4.45 2.17 -11.71
N GLY A 12 -4.71 2.74 -10.53
CA GLY A 12 -3.75 2.80 -9.45
C GLY A 12 -4.33 3.32 -8.14
N PHE A 13 -3.50 3.30 -7.11
CA PHE A 13 -3.78 3.68 -5.74
C PHE A 13 -2.75 4.68 -5.25
N GLU A 14 -3.21 5.68 -4.50
CA GLU A 14 -2.33 6.56 -3.76
C GLU A 14 -2.81 6.59 -2.30
N ILE A 15 -1.93 6.21 -1.39
CA ILE A 15 -2.16 6.34 0.06
C ILE A 15 -1.35 7.54 0.53
N ILE A 16 -2.03 8.51 1.14
CA ILE A 16 -1.38 9.69 1.71
C ILE A 16 -1.55 9.68 3.22
N ILE A 17 -0.45 9.50 3.94
CA ILE A 17 -0.41 9.67 5.39
C ILE A 17 -0.07 11.13 5.69
N LYS A 18 -1.08 11.90 6.09
CA LYS A 18 -0.93 13.31 6.49
C LYS A 18 -0.52 13.44 7.95
N ILE A 19 0.27 14.47 8.26
CA ILE A 19 0.82 14.72 9.59
C ILE A 19 1.59 13.48 10.08
N TYR A 20 2.44 12.93 9.19
CA TYR A 20 3.20 11.72 9.45
C TYR A 20 4.03 11.80 10.73
N SER A 21 4.54 12.98 11.08
CA SER A 21 5.23 13.26 12.34
C SER A 21 4.38 12.97 13.59
N LYS A 22 3.05 13.13 13.51
CA LYS A 22 2.12 12.81 14.62
C LYS A 22 1.47 11.45 14.46
N PHE A 23 1.42 10.91 13.24
CA PHE A 23 0.91 9.56 12.99
C PHE A 23 1.63 8.56 13.87
N MET A 24 0.86 7.88 14.72
CA MET A 24 1.33 6.82 15.63
C MET A 24 2.56 7.21 16.46
N ARG A 25 2.66 8.48 16.85
CA ARG A 25 3.78 9.00 17.64
C ARG A 25 3.98 8.24 18.97
N SER A 26 2.89 7.77 19.57
CA SER A 26 2.93 7.00 20.81
C SER A 26 3.38 5.54 20.61
N GLU A 27 3.39 5.05 19.36
CA GLU A 27 3.66 3.65 19.01
C GLU A 27 4.65 3.55 17.83
N PRO A 28 5.91 3.98 18.01
CA PRO A 28 6.88 4.08 16.92
C PRO A 28 7.25 2.72 16.30
N LYS A 29 7.16 1.64 17.06
CA LYS A 29 7.37 0.28 16.53
C LYS A 29 6.29 -0.10 15.54
N LEU A 30 5.03 0.03 15.95
CA LEU A 30 3.88 -0.27 15.10
C LEU A 30 3.85 0.66 13.86
N LYS A 31 4.25 1.93 14.03
CA LYS A 31 4.42 2.85 12.91
C LYS A 31 5.38 2.29 11.86
N ASN A 32 6.57 1.85 12.29
CA ASN A 32 7.56 1.28 11.39
C ASN A 32 7.10 -0.03 10.78
N GLU A 33 6.43 -0.90 11.55
CA GLU A 33 5.86 -2.16 11.03
C GLU A 33 4.87 -1.89 9.91
N ILE A 34 3.95 -0.93 10.07
CA ILE A 34 2.99 -0.57 9.02
C ILE A 34 3.69 -0.05 7.76
N ILE A 35 4.68 0.83 7.91
CA ILE A 35 5.40 1.37 6.74
C ILE A 35 6.19 0.27 6.03
N ASN A 36 6.86 -0.60 6.78
CA ASN A 36 7.57 -1.75 6.23
C ASN A 36 6.61 -2.72 5.53
N ASP A 37 5.42 -2.98 6.08
CA ASP A 37 4.41 -3.81 5.42
C ASP A 37 3.98 -3.21 4.08
N PHE A 38 3.85 -1.89 3.99
CA PHE A 38 3.58 -1.23 2.72
C PHE A 38 4.74 -1.40 1.73
N GLU A 39 5.97 -1.11 2.14
CA GLU A 39 7.15 -1.13 1.27
C GLU A 39 7.55 -2.54 0.82
N GLU A 40 7.53 -3.52 1.72
CA GLU A 40 8.09 -4.86 1.48
C GLU A 40 7.02 -5.86 1.00
N ILE A 41 5.74 -5.63 1.28
CA ILE A 41 4.67 -6.61 1.01
C ILE A 41 3.61 -6.03 0.07
N ILE A 42 3.00 -4.91 0.43
CA ILE A 42 1.80 -4.42 -0.28
C ILE A 42 2.18 -3.82 -1.64
N LEU A 43 3.18 -2.93 -1.70
CA LEU A 43 3.63 -2.32 -2.96
C LEU A 43 4.13 -3.39 -3.96
N PRO A 44 5.07 -4.29 -3.59
CA PRO A 44 5.59 -5.28 -4.53
C PRO A 44 4.50 -6.26 -5.01
N PHE A 45 3.54 -6.59 -4.15
CA PHE A 45 2.41 -7.43 -4.51
C PHE A 45 1.60 -6.82 -5.66
N TRP A 46 1.21 -5.54 -5.53
CA TRP A 46 0.35 -4.87 -6.51
C TRP A 46 1.08 -4.50 -7.81
N GLU A 47 2.38 -4.26 -7.75
CA GLU A 47 3.19 -3.95 -8.95
C GLU A 47 3.53 -5.21 -9.77
N LYS A 48 3.68 -6.37 -9.12
CA LYS A 48 4.23 -7.55 -9.79
C LYS A 48 3.51 -8.85 -9.47
N GLU A 49 3.35 -9.20 -8.20
CA GLU A 49 2.92 -10.55 -7.82
C GLU A 49 1.45 -10.83 -8.15
N VAL A 50 0.62 -9.79 -8.21
CA VAL A 50 -0.81 -9.88 -8.51
C VAL A 50 -1.09 -10.64 -9.82
N GLN A 51 -0.21 -10.54 -10.82
CA GLN A 51 -0.33 -11.26 -12.10
C GLN A 51 -0.19 -12.78 -11.95
N CYS A 52 0.58 -13.23 -10.96
CA CYS A 52 0.93 -14.64 -10.78
C CYS A 52 -0.04 -15.36 -9.84
N VAL A 53 -0.64 -14.64 -8.91
CA VAL A 53 -1.42 -15.23 -7.80
C VAL A 53 -2.91 -14.90 -7.86
N VAL A 54 -3.32 -13.93 -8.67
CA VAL A 54 -4.73 -13.57 -8.90
C VAL A 54 -5.09 -13.85 -10.36
N VAL A 55 -6.13 -14.65 -10.59
CA VAL A 55 -6.62 -14.96 -11.95
C VAL A 55 -7.13 -13.67 -12.59
N GLY A 56 -6.49 -13.25 -13.68
CA GLY A 56 -6.80 -11.98 -14.34
C GLY A 56 -6.28 -10.74 -13.62
N GLY A 57 -5.43 -10.92 -12.60
CA GLY A 57 -4.78 -9.83 -11.87
C GLY A 57 -3.94 -8.97 -12.79
N LYS A 58 -4.12 -7.65 -12.70
CA LYS A 58 -3.34 -6.65 -13.44
C LYS A 58 -2.51 -5.83 -12.47
N PRO A 59 -1.26 -5.49 -12.81
CA PRO A 59 -0.48 -4.54 -12.05
C PRO A 59 -1.25 -3.23 -11.93
N LYS A 60 -1.21 -2.65 -10.73
CA LYS A 60 -1.76 -1.32 -10.46
C LYS A 60 -0.64 -0.48 -9.88
N SER A 61 -0.51 0.76 -10.36
CA SER A 61 0.45 1.69 -9.75
C SER A 61 0.00 1.94 -8.32
N PHE A 62 0.87 1.73 -7.34
CA PHE A 62 0.55 1.99 -5.94
C PHE A 62 1.62 2.94 -5.39
N ASN A 63 1.20 4.09 -4.87
CA ASN A 63 2.11 5.09 -4.31
C ASN A 63 1.78 5.34 -2.84
N LEU A 64 2.83 5.43 -2.01
CA LEU A 64 2.73 5.85 -0.62
C LEU A 64 3.34 7.25 -0.46
N GLY A 65 2.49 8.24 -0.22
CA GLY A 65 2.90 9.61 0.09
C GLY A 65 2.92 9.86 1.59
N LEU A 66 4.07 10.26 2.13
CA LEU A 66 4.22 10.68 3.52
C LEU A 66 4.33 12.20 3.57
N MET A 67 3.37 12.88 4.21
CA MET A 67 3.31 14.34 4.28
C MET A 67 3.15 14.82 5.72
N ASP A 68 3.66 16.01 6.02
CA ASP A 68 3.45 16.73 7.28
C ASP A 68 2.56 17.96 7.11
#